data_AF-A0A1V4Q3E2-F1
#
_entry.id   AF-A0A1V4Q3E2-F1
#
_cell.length_a   1.000
_cell.length_b   1.000
_cell.length_c   1.000
_cell.angle_alpha   90.00
_cell.angle_beta   90.00
_cell.angle_gamma   90.00
#
_symmetry.space_group_name_H-M   'P 1'
#
loop_
_entity.id
_entity.type
_entity.pdbx_description
1 polymer ?
#
loop_
_entity_poly.entity_id
_entity_poly.type
_entity_poly.pdbx_seq_one_letter_code
_entity_poly.pdbx_strand_id
1 'polypeptide(L)' 'MPDLAAVSSPIRAARTRAALRQADLAKAVGVSRQTIVSLERGDYAPSVYLAIRVARALGAGVEELFPLPPEN' A
#
# COMPACT_ATOMS: atom_id res chain seq x y z
N MET A 1 4.59 -26.44 -1.47
CA MET A 1 4.80 -25.04 -1.88
C MET A 1 4.38 -24.18 -0.70
N PRO A 2 5.26 -23.37 -0.10
CA PRO A 2 4.87 -22.60 1.07
C PRO A 2 3.95 -21.45 0.65
N ASP A 3 2.95 -21.21 1.49
CA ASP A 3 1.92 -20.18 1.37
C ASP A 3 2.55 -18.76 1.31
N LEU A 4 2.47 -18.11 0.15
CA LEU A 4 2.95 -16.74 -0.09
C LEU A 4 2.04 -15.67 0.54
N ALA A 5 0.95 -16.05 1.23
CA ALA A 5 0.03 -15.10 1.87
C ALA A 5 0.59 -14.39 3.11
N ALA A 6 1.80 -14.75 3.57
CA ALA A 6 2.44 -14.17 4.76
C ALA A 6 3.48 -13.08 4.45
N VAL A 7 3.63 -12.62 3.21
CA VAL A 7 4.42 -11.40 2.94
C VAL A 7 3.58 -10.20 3.36
N SER A 8 3.88 -9.68 4.55
CA SER A 8 3.23 -8.48 5.08
C SER A 8 3.43 -7.31 4.13
N SER A 9 2.38 -6.89 3.42
CA SER A 9 2.38 -5.69 2.60
C SER A 9 2.86 -4.48 3.40
N PRO A 10 3.90 -3.75 2.95
CA PRO A 10 4.38 -2.54 3.64
C PRO A 10 3.26 -1.51 3.82
N ILE A 11 2.38 -1.39 2.83
CA ILE A 11 1.19 -0.53 2.87
C ILE A 11 0.24 -0.94 3.99
N ARG A 12 -0.06 -2.25 4.12
CA ARG A 12 -0.92 -2.76 5.20
C ARG A 12 -0.30 -2.50 6.57
N ALA A 13 1.01 -2.72 6.71
CA ALA A 13 1.71 -2.47 7.96
C ALA A 13 1.64 -0.99 8.35
N ALA A 14 2.00 -0.08 7.44
CA ALA A 14 1.94 1.36 7.67
C ALA A 14 0.51 1.84 7.97
N ARG A 15 -0.50 1.36 7.23
CA ARG A 15 -1.91 1.67 7.49
C ARG A 15 -2.35 1.24 8.89
N THR A 16 -1.92 0.05 9.34
CA THR A 16 -2.28 -0.48 10.66
C THR A 16 -1.58 0.30 11.77
N ARG A 17 -0.31 0.70 11.58
CA ARG A 17 0.40 1.63 12.50
C ARG A 17 -0.32 2.98 12.63
N ALA A 18 -0.90 3.47 11.53
CA ALA A 18 -1.71 4.69 11.52
C ALA A 18 -3.15 4.50 12.05
N ALA A 19 -3.52 3.30 12.53
CA ALA A 19 -4.86 2.95 13.00
C ALA A 19 -5.99 3.20 11.98
N LEU A 20 -5.68 3.18 10.68
CA LEU A 20 -6.64 3.42 9.60
C LEU A 20 -7.25 2.11 9.12
N ARG A 21 -8.56 2.09 8.82
CA ARG A 21 -9.16 1.03 7.99
C ARG A 21 -8.85 1.29 6.52
N GLN A 22 -9.00 0.28 5.67
CA GLN A 22 -8.80 0.44 4.22
C GLN A 22 -9.71 1.52 3.62
N ALA A 23 -10.94 1.65 4.12
CA ALA A 23 -11.88 2.69 3.70
C ALA A 23 -11.40 4.10 4.11
N ASP A 24 -10.75 4.23 5.26
CA ASP A 24 -10.25 5.51 5.75
C ASP A 24 -9.08 6.00 4.89
N LEU A 25 -8.14 5.10 4.58
CA LEU A 25 -7.04 5.41 3.66
C LEU A 25 -7.57 5.73 2.26
N ALA A 26 -8.54 4.96 1.77
CA ALA A 26 -9.16 5.18 0.46
C ALA A 26 -9.79 6.58 0.37
N LYS A 27 -10.50 7.01 1.42
CA LYS A 27 -11.08 8.35 1.53
C LYS A 27 -9.99 9.42 1.56
N ALA A 28 -8.94 9.23 2.36
CA ALA A 28 -7.83 10.18 2.48
C ALA A 28 -7.09 10.38 1.14
N VAL A 29 -6.95 9.33 0.35
CA VAL A 29 -6.28 9.36 -0.95
C VAL A 29 -7.26 9.33 -2.13
N GLY A 30 -8.53 9.68 -1.91
CA GLY A 30 -9.55 9.87 -2.94
C GLY A 30 -9.62 8.76 -3.99
N VAL A 31 -9.65 7.50 -3.55
CA VAL A 31 -9.84 6.31 -4.39
C VAL A 31 -10.89 5.38 -3.77
N SER A 32 -11.25 4.31 -4.48
CA SER A 32 -12.15 3.30 -3.92
C SER A 32 -11.45 2.45 -2.85
N ARG A 33 -12.22 1.88 -1.92
CA ARG A 33 -11.69 0.88 -0.97
C ARG A 33 -11.01 -0.29 -1.70
N GLN A 34 -11.55 -0.72 -2.83
CA GLN A 34 -11.02 -1.84 -3.61
C GLN A 34 -9.66 -1.53 -4.21
N THR A 35 -9.41 -0.27 -4.58
CA THR A 35 -8.08 0.22 -4.98
C THR A 35 -7.06 -0.03 -3.86
N ILE A 36 -7.40 0.30 -2.60
CA ILE A 36 -6.50 0.02 -1.45
C ILE A 36 -6.30 -1.48 -1.24
N VAL A 37 -7.35 -2.29 -1.40
CA VAL A 37 -7.23 -3.76 -1.28
C VAL A 37 -6.24 -4.30 -2.32
N SER A 38 -6.37 -3.89 -3.58
CA SER A 38 -5.48 -4.34 -4.66
C SER A 38 -4.05 -3.82 -4.50
N LEU A 39 -3.88 -2.60 -4.00
CA LEU A 39 -2.55 -2.10 -3.63
C LEU A 39 -1.91 -2.92 -2.51
N GLU A 40 -2.65 -3.26 -1.46
CA GLU A 40 -2.13 -4.10 -0.37
C GLU A 40 -1.80 -5.52 -0.84
N ARG A 41 -2.44 -6.01 -1.89
CA ARG A 41 -2.14 -7.32 -2.50
C ARG A 41 -0.98 -7.27 -3.48
N GLY A 42 -0.58 -6.08 -3.94
CA GLY A 42 0.40 -5.92 -5.00
C GLY A 42 -0.13 -6.32 -6.38
N ASP A 43 -1.45 -6.25 -6.60
CA ASP A 43 -2.09 -6.69 -7.86
C ASP A 43 -1.64 -5.86 -9.08
N TYR A 44 -1.13 -4.64 -8.86
CA TYR A 44 -0.68 -3.73 -9.91
C TYR A 44 0.29 -2.66 -9.38
N ALA A 45 1.04 -2.04 -10.30
CA ALA A 45 1.85 -0.85 -10.01
C ALA A 45 0.97 0.41 -10.01
N PRO A 46 0.88 1.17 -8.90
CA PRO A 46 0.13 2.43 -8.89
C PRO A 46 0.72 3.48 -9.81
N SER A 47 -0.07 4.51 -10.13
CA SER A 47 0.47 5.74 -10.68
C SER A 47 1.36 6.45 -9.66
N VAL A 48 2.34 7.21 -10.13
CA VAL A 48 3.24 8.02 -9.29
C VAL A 48 2.45 8.91 -8.32
N TYR A 49 1.39 9.56 -8.80
CA TYR A 49 0.54 10.41 -7.96
C TYR A 49 -0.19 9.64 -6.85
N LEU A 50 -0.67 8.43 -7.14
CA LEU A 50 -1.31 7.60 -6.12
C LEU A 50 -0.30 7.13 -5.08
N ALA A 51 0.89 6.70 -5.50
CA ALA A 51 1.97 6.30 -4.60
C ALA A 51 2.36 7.43 -3.63
N ILE A 52 2.56 8.65 -4.15
CA ILE A 52 2.88 9.83 -3.34
C ILE A 52 1.77 10.17 -2.34
N ARG A 53 0.49 10.10 -2.76
CA ARG A 53 -0.64 10.39 -1.87
C ARG A 53 -0.75 9.37 -0.74
N VAL A 54 -0.57 8.09 -1.04
CA VAL A 54 -0.56 7.01 -0.04
C VAL A 54 0.60 7.18 0.92
N ALA A 55 1.81 7.44 0.43
CA ALA A 55 2.99 7.70 1.25
C ALA A 55 2.76 8.86 2.24
N ARG A 56 2.24 9.99 1.75
CA ARG A 56 1.90 11.14 2.60
C ARG A 56 0.80 10.83 3.62
N ALA A 57 -0.25 10.12 3.21
CA ALA A 57 -1.35 9.76 4.12
C ALA A 57 -0.93 8.80 5.23
N LEU A 58 0.10 7.98 4.98
CA LEU A 58 0.63 7.00 5.93
C LEU A 58 1.87 7.48 6.70
N GLY A 59 2.38 8.67 6.37
CA GLY A 59 3.61 9.21 6.98
C GLY A 59 4.85 8.36 6.71
N ALA A 60 4.91 7.71 5.54
CA ALA A 60 5.99 6.80 5.15
C ALA A 60 6.64 7.23 3.82
N GLY A 61 7.83 6.72 3.53
CA GLY A 61 8.50 6.94 2.24
C GLY A 61 7.86 6.14 1.11
N VAL A 62 7.91 6.64 -0.13
CA VAL A 62 7.40 5.89 -1.30
C VAL A 62 8.14 4.56 -1.47
N GLU A 63 9.47 4.57 -1.38
CA GLU A 63 10.32 3.37 -1.48
C GLU A 63 10.05 2.35 -0.36
N GLU A 64 9.64 2.81 0.83
CA GLU A 64 9.24 1.91 1.93
C GLU A 64 7.94 1.19 1.59
N LEU A 65 6.99 1.90 0.98
CA LEU A 65 5.66 1.37 0.69
C LEU A 65 5.60 0.56 -0.61
N PHE A 66 6.46 0.88 -1.57
CA PHE A 66 6.51 0.32 -2.92
C PHE A 66 7.95 -0.06 -3.27
N PRO A 67 8.54 -1.08 -2.61
CA PRO A 67 9.91 -1.48 -2.86
C PRO A 67 10.07 -2.01 -4.29
N LEU A 68 11.23 -1.72 -4.89
CA LEU A 68 11.60 -2.32 -6.16
C LEU A 68 11.72 -3.85 -6.02
N PRO A 69 11.31 -4.62 -7.04
CA PRO A 69 11.62 -6.04 -7.08
C PRO A 69 13.14 -6.24 -7.09
N PRO A 70 13.64 -7.37 -6.56
CA PRO A 70 15.06 -7.67 -6.60
C PRO A 70 15.59 -7.59 -8.04
N GLU A 71 16.76 -6.97 -8.20
CA GLU A 71 17.50 -6.99 -9.46
C GLU A 71 17.96 -8.44 -9.73
N ASN A 72 17.77 -8.92 -10.95
CA ASN A 72 18.22 -10.25 -11.39
C ASN A 72 19.69 -10.22 -11.80
#